data_AF-A0A537I8I5-F1
#
_entry.id   AF-A0A537I8I5-F1
#
_cell.length_a   1.000
_cell.length_b   1.000
_cell.length_c   1.000
_cell.angle_alpha   90.00
_cell.angle_beta   90.00
_cell.angle_gamma   90.00
#
_symmetry.space_group_name_H-M   'P 1'
#
loop_
_entity.id
_entity.type
_entity.pdbx_description
1 polymer ?
#
loop_
_entity_poly.entity_id
_entity_poly.type
_entity_poly.pdbx_seq_one_letter_code
_entity_poly.pdbx_strand_id
1 'polypeptide(L)'
;MGSCGGFHLIDSILHKSTDAHIIASKQIGKTAINKPFFLLLTEKLRNGNGIDWIPFWQEFKSKAAVEGFEDYIPPYKNLGAIFIKAYKKTMGDEDD
;
A
#
# COMPACT_ATOMS: atom_id res chain seq x y z
N MET A 1 -2.73 -4.19 -5.01
CA MET A 1 -3.63 -3.75 -6.10
C MET A 1 -2.85 -3.74 -7.42
N GLY A 2 -3.39 -4.35 -8.47
CA GLY A 2 -2.70 -4.46 -9.77
C GLY A 2 -2.88 -3.24 -10.68
N SER A 3 -2.05 -3.17 -11.72
CA SER A 3 -1.91 -2.03 -12.64
C SER A 3 -3.13 -1.74 -13.52
N CYS A 4 -3.84 -2.77 -13.99
CA CYS A 4 -4.97 -2.59 -14.89
C CYS A 4 -6.25 -2.23 -14.12
N GLY A 5 -6.53 -0.94 -13.99
CA GLY A 5 -7.80 -0.44 -13.43
C GLY A 5 -7.95 -0.60 -11.91
N GLY A 6 -6.88 -0.98 -11.20
CA GLY A 6 -6.94 -1.20 -9.76
C GLY A 6 -7.43 0.02 -8.96
N PHE A 7 -7.22 1.24 -9.48
CA PHE A 7 -7.68 2.47 -8.84
C PHE A 7 -9.21 2.56 -8.70
N HIS A 8 -9.98 1.93 -9.60
CA HIS A 8 -11.44 1.87 -9.49
C HIS A 8 -11.90 1.10 -8.25
N LEU A 9 -11.05 0.23 -7.70
CA LEU A 9 -11.35 -0.57 -6.52
C LEU A 9 -11.09 0.18 -5.21
N ILE A 10 -10.45 1.36 -5.25
CA ILE A 10 -10.08 2.10 -4.02
C ILE A 10 -11.32 2.38 -3.18
N ASP A 11 -12.39 2.91 -3.77
CA ASP A 11 -13.60 3.23 -3.02
C ASP A 11 -14.25 1.98 -2.41
N SER A 12 -14.39 0.90 -3.20
CA SER A 12 -14.96 -0.36 -2.70
C SER A 12 -14.10 -1.02 -1.61
N ILE A 13 -12.77 -0.87 -1.66
CA ILE A 13 -11.87 -1.32 -0.59
C ILE A 13 -12.11 -0.49 0.66
N LEU A 14 -12.16 0.84 0.52
CA LEU A 14 -12.33 1.76 1.64
C LEU A 14 -13.73 1.70 2.27
N HIS A 15 -14.74 1.28 1.51
CA HIS A 15 -16.06 0.97 2.05
C HIS A 15 -16.07 -0.31 2.90
N LYS A 16 -15.19 -1.28 2.62
CA LYS A 16 -15.06 -2.51 3.41
C LYS A 16 -14.11 -2.37 4.61
N SER A 17 -13.09 -1.52 4.49
CA SER A 17 -12.12 -1.22 5.53
C SER A 17 -11.66 0.23 5.35
N THR A 18 -12.27 1.11 6.14
CA THR A 18 -12.02 2.56 6.13
C THR A 18 -10.56 2.90 6.47
N ASP A 19 -9.92 2.05 7.26
CA ASP A 19 -8.52 2.15 7.68
C ASP A 19 -7.52 1.45 6.74
N ALA A 20 -7.98 0.79 5.66
CA ALA A 20 -7.13 -0.02 4.78
C ALA A 20 -5.84 0.70 4.33
N HIS A 21 -4.72 -0.01 4.43
CA HIS A 21 -3.43 0.43 3.89
C HIS A 21 -3.23 -0.16 2.49
N ILE A 22 -3.29 0.68 1.45
CA ILE A 22 -3.33 0.21 0.06
C ILE A 22 -1.97 0.37 -0.62
N ILE A 23 -1.37 -0.76 -1.00
CA ILE A 23 -0.19 -0.82 -1.88
C ILE A 23 -0.62 -1.15 -3.31
N ALA A 24 -0.09 -0.40 -4.27
CA ALA A 24 -0.39 -0.57 -5.69
C ALA A 24 0.89 -0.71 -6.53
N SER A 25 0.79 -1.38 -7.68
CA SER A 25 1.82 -1.36 -8.73
C SER A 25 1.28 -0.71 -10.00
N LYS A 26 2.06 0.16 -10.64
CA LYS A 26 1.71 0.80 -11.93
C LYS A 26 1.84 -0.14 -13.12
N GLN A 27 2.73 -1.12 -13.01
CA GLN A 27 2.95 -2.16 -14.02
C GLN A 27 2.74 -3.56 -13.42
N ILE A 28 2.98 -4.59 -14.24
CA ILE A 28 3.00 -5.98 -13.80
C ILE A 28 4.00 -6.12 -12.65
N GLY A 29 3.54 -6.66 -11.52
CA GLY A 29 4.39 -6.88 -10.36
C GLY A 29 5.53 -7.83 -10.68
N LYS A 30 6.74 -7.51 -10.22
CA LYS A 30 7.94 -8.33 -10.47
C LYS A 30 8.22 -9.23 -9.27
N THR A 31 8.50 -10.51 -9.50
CA THR A 31 8.88 -11.46 -8.43
C THR A 31 10.09 -10.96 -7.63
N ALA A 32 11.07 -10.35 -8.31
CA ALA A 32 12.26 -9.76 -7.69
C ALA A 32 11.95 -8.60 -6.72
N ILE A 33 10.74 -8.01 -6.79
CA ILE A 33 10.27 -6.94 -5.89
C ILE A 33 9.28 -7.49 -4.87
N ASN A 34 8.33 -8.33 -5.30
CA ASN A 34 7.32 -8.93 -4.42
C ASN A 34 7.93 -9.87 -3.37
N LYS A 35 8.93 -10.67 -3.75
CA LYS A 35 9.57 -11.61 -2.81
C LYS A 35 10.25 -10.88 -1.63
N PRO A 36 11.15 -9.90 -1.83
CA PRO A 36 11.74 -9.16 -0.71
C PRO A 36 10.71 -8.35 0.09
N PHE A 37 9.64 -7.86 -0.55
CA PHE A 37 8.53 -7.21 0.16
C PHE A 37 7.89 -8.14 1.19
N PHE A 38 7.45 -9.33 0.74
CA PHE A 38 6.78 -10.28 1.63
C PHE A 38 7.72 -10.81 2.71
N LEU A 39 8.98 -11.11 2.38
CA LEU A 39 9.97 -11.53 3.37
C LEU A 39 10.16 -10.47 4.46
N LEU A 40 10.28 -9.19 4.08
CA LEU A 40 10.41 -8.11 5.04
C LEU A 40 9.15 -7.96 5.90
N LEU A 41 7.97 -7.99 5.29
CA LEU A 41 6.69 -7.91 5.98
C LEU A 41 6.51 -9.04 7.00
N THR A 42 6.74 -10.29 6.58
CA THR A 42 6.60 -11.45 7.46
C THR A 42 7.61 -11.42 8.60
N GLU A 43 8.85 -10.95 8.36
CA GLU A 43 9.85 -10.83 9.43
C GLU A 43 9.47 -9.76 10.45
N LYS A 44 8.93 -8.61 10.04
CA LYS A 44 8.44 -7.59 10.98
C LYS A 44 7.29 -8.12 11.83
N LEU A 45 6.32 -8.79 11.19
CA LEU A 45 5.18 -9.40 11.88
C LEU A 45 5.60 -10.52 12.83
N ARG A 46 6.53 -11.40 12.42
CA ARG A 46 7.05 -12.50 13.24
C ARG A 46 7.73 -12.01 14.52
N ASN A 47 8.37 -10.85 14.47
CA ASN A 47 9.02 -10.23 15.63
C ASN A 47 8.05 -9.40 16.50
N GLY A 48 6.75 -9.43 16.21
CA GLY A 48 5.73 -8.67 16.96
C GLY A 48 5.75 -7.16 16.69
N ASN A 49 6.47 -6.72 15.65
CA ASN A 49 6.55 -5.31 15.31
C ASN A 49 5.32 -4.88 14.50
N GLY A 50 4.78 -3.71 14.82
CA GLY A 50 3.88 -3.01 13.91
C GLY A 50 4.58 -2.59 12.62
N ILE A 51 3.79 -2.18 11.63
CA ILE A 51 4.31 -1.69 10.34
C ILE A 51 4.22 -0.16 10.31
N ASP A 52 5.37 0.49 10.46
CA ASP A 52 5.53 1.89 10.07
C ASP A 52 5.99 1.94 8.60
N TRP A 53 5.11 2.43 7.73
CA TRP A 53 5.31 2.35 6.28
C TRP A 53 6.49 3.15 5.77
N ILE A 54 6.85 4.27 6.38
CA ILE A 54 7.96 5.12 5.91
C ILE A 54 9.32 4.39 6.08
N PRO A 55 9.72 3.98 7.29
CA PRO A 55 10.95 3.22 7.48
C PRO A 55 10.88 1.83 6.82
N PHE A 56 9.70 1.19 6.80
CA PHE A 56 9.52 -0.07 6.06
C PHE A 56 9.88 0.10 4.58
N TRP A 57 9.40 1.17 3.93
CA TRP A 57 9.64 1.38 2.50
C TRP A 57 11.10 1.74 2.19
N GLN A 58 11.75 2.46 3.11
CA GLN A 58 13.19 2.75 3.01
C GLN A 58 14.03 1.47 3.10
N GLU A 59 13.74 0.59 4.07
CA GLU A 59 14.39 -0.72 4.17
C GLU A 59 14.06 -1.62 2.96
N PHE A 60 12.81 -1.59 2.51
CA PHE A 60 12.39 -2.35 1.34
C PHE A 60 13.14 -1.91 0.07
N LYS A 61 13.31 -0.60 -0.14
CA LYS A 61 14.05 -0.05 -1.29
C LYS A 61 15.50 -0.52 -1.33
N SER A 62 16.17 -0.65 -0.19
CA SER A 62 17.55 -1.16 -0.16
C SER A 62 17.62 -2.67 -0.45
N LYS A 63 16.61 -3.45 -0.04
CA LYS A 63 16.54 -4.91 -0.30
C LYS A 63 16.10 -5.27 -1.72
N ALA A 64 15.25 -4.45 -2.32
CA ALA A 64 14.66 -4.68 -3.63
C ALA A 64 15.26 -3.75 -4.70
N ALA A 65 16.55 -3.42 -4.58
CA ALA A 65 17.30 -2.51 -5.45
C ALA A 65 17.43 -3.03 -6.90
N VAL A 66 16.31 -3.16 -7.58
CA VAL A 66 16.14 -3.68 -8.93
C VAL A 66 15.24 -2.74 -9.73
N GLU A 67 15.36 -2.79 -11.05
CA GLU A 67 14.57 -1.98 -11.96
C GLU A 67 13.06 -2.24 -11.79
N GLY A 68 12.25 -1.16 -11.81
CA GLY A 68 10.79 -1.22 -11.67
C GLY A 68 10.28 -1.10 -10.23
N PHE A 69 11.17 -0.92 -9.24
CA PHE A 69 10.75 -0.62 -7.85
C PHE A 69 9.85 0.63 -7.78
N GLU A 70 10.17 1.66 -8.57
CA GLU A 70 9.43 2.93 -8.58
C GLU A 70 7.99 2.81 -9.14
N ASP A 71 7.63 1.65 -9.71
CA ASP A 71 6.24 1.34 -10.07
C ASP A 71 5.39 0.97 -8.86
N TYR A 72 6.01 0.67 -7.71
CA TYR A 72 5.30 0.34 -6.48
C TYR A 72 4.99 1.60 -5.67
N ILE A 73 3.71 1.78 -5.34
CA ILE A 73 3.18 2.94 -4.63
C ILE A 73 2.88 2.51 -3.18
N PRO A 74 3.58 3.07 -2.17
CA PRO A 74 3.27 2.80 -0.77
C PRO A 74 1.96 3.47 -0.32
N PRO A 75 1.39 3.07 0.82
CA PRO A 75 0.14 3.63 1.33
C PRO A 75 0.16 5.16 1.49
N TYR A 76 1.26 5.71 2.00
CA TYR A 76 1.43 7.15 2.22
C TYR A 76 1.65 7.98 0.93
N LYS A 77 1.82 7.33 -0.22
CA LYS A 77 1.87 7.98 -1.55
C LYS A 77 0.63 7.69 -2.41
N ASN A 78 -0.33 6.91 -1.90
CA ASN A 78 -1.56 6.60 -2.61
C ASN A 78 -2.57 7.75 -2.47
N LEU A 79 -2.40 8.79 -3.28
CA LEU A 79 -3.20 10.02 -3.21
C LEU A 79 -4.71 9.78 -3.36
N GLY A 80 -5.12 8.81 -4.18
CA GLY A 80 -6.53 8.48 -4.34
C GLY A 80 -7.15 7.95 -3.04
N ALA A 81 -6.45 7.04 -2.35
CA ALA A 81 -6.89 6.54 -1.05
C ALA A 81 -6.88 7.63 0.03
N ILE A 82 -5.83 8.46 0.06
CA ILE A 82 -5.72 9.58 1.00
C ILE A 82 -6.87 10.57 0.79
N PHE A 83 -7.16 10.93 -0.46
CA PHE A 83 -8.23 11.86 -0.80
C PHE A 83 -9.60 11.32 -0.38
N ILE A 84 -9.93 10.07 -0.73
CA ILE A 84 -11.23 9.47 -0.38
C ILE A 84 -11.38 9.38 1.15
N LYS A 85 -10.34 8.97 1.88
CA LYS A 85 -10.37 8.93 3.35
C LYS A 85 -10.57 10.32 3.96
N ALA A 86 -9.84 11.32 3.47
CA ALA A 86 -9.96 12.69 3.95
C ALA A 86 -11.36 13.24 3.69
N TYR A 87 -11.87 13.05 2.47
CA TYR A 87 -13.20 13.49 2.06
C TYR A 87 -14.30 12.89 2.95
N LYS A 88 -14.32 11.56 3.11
CA LYS A 88 -15.29 10.84 3.96
C LYS A 88 -15.23 11.34 5.41
N LYS A 89 -14.02 11.54 5.94
CA LYS A 89 -13.83 12.10 7.29
C LYS A 89 -14.38 13.51 7.44
N THR A 90 -14.26 14.37 6.43
CA THR A 90 -14.83 15.74 6.47
C THR A 90 -16.34 15.77 6.28
N MET A 91 -16.89 14.85 5.49
CA MET A 91 -18.33 14.82 5.18
C MET A 91 -19.17 14.17 6.28
N GLY A 92 -18.55 13.58 7.29
CA GLY A 92 -19.28 12.93 8.38
C GLY A 92 -19.98 11.66 7.93
N ASP A 93 -19.43 10.97 6.92
CA ASP A 93 -19.76 9.57 6.64
C ASP A 93 -19.15 8.73 7.78
N GLU A 94 -19.70 8.90 8.99
CA GLU A 94 -19.66 7.91 10.04
C GLU A 94 -20.66 6.82 9.63
N ASP A 95 -20.16 5.59 9.58
CA ASP A 95 -20.94 4.41 9.24
C ASP A 95 -22.23 4.34 10.09
N ASP A 96 -23.40 4.42 9.45
CA ASP A 96 -24.62 3.73 9.88
C ASP A 96 -24.55 2.26 9.46
#